data_AF-A0A6G1S3C6-F1
#
_entry.id   AF-A0A6G1S3C6-F1
#
_cell.length_a   1.000
_cell.length_b   1.000
_cell.length_c   1.000
_cell.angle_alpha   90.00
_cell.angle_beta   90.00
_cell.angle_gamma   90.00
#
_symmetry.space_group_name_H-M   'P 1'
#
loop_
_entity.id
_entity.type
_entity.pdbx_description
1 polymer ?
#
loop_
_entity_poly.entity_id
_entity_poly.type
_entity_poly.pdbx_seq_one_letter_code
_entity_poly.pdbx_strand_id
1 'polypeptide(L)'
;HGLQTVLVHHESGTTAISATATGYQQPHLKAAKVKTRYEPLLPVSATIELILVEDVKVNPTDVSIYNHPDIQAELFIKEGSGYFFINTSVANVVRVAHEEMQGIALVWPLLPGSVTVMIHDLCLAFPAPAKAEIYVSDIQELYVRVVDKVEIGKTVKAYVRVLDDSKKPFLAKYFTVMDLKLRAASQIVSLVPLS
;
A
#
# COMPACT_ATOMS: atom_id res chain seq x y z
N HIS A 1 7.85 39.46 -0.87
CA HIS A 1 6.79 38.59 -0.32
C HIS A 1 7.10 38.32 1.15
N GLY A 2 6.10 38.36 2.03
CA GLY A 2 6.25 37.85 3.39
C GLY A 2 6.21 36.33 3.34
N LEU A 3 7.11 35.65 4.06
CA LEU A 3 7.20 34.19 4.09
C LEU A 3 7.18 33.75 5.56
N GLN A 4 6.35 32.76 5.86
CA GLN A 4 6.33 32.10 7.16
C GLN A 4 6.21 30.59 6.94
N THR A 5 6.95 29.82 7.71
CA THR A 5 6.94 28.36 7.62
C THR A 5 5.68 27.81 8.28
N VAL A 6 4.99 26.91 7.60
CA VAL A 6 3.90 26.11 8.18
C VAL A 6 4.53 24.88 8.81
N LEU A 7 4.40 24.75 10.13
CA LEU A 7 4.83 23.55 10.86
C LEU A 7 3.60 22.67 11.12
N VAL A 8 3.67 21.43 10.65
CA VAL A 8 2.62 20.43 10.85
C VAL A 8 3.03 19.55 12.04
N HIS A 9 2.12 19.35 12.99
CA HIS A 9 2.30 18.41 14.09
C HIS A 9 1.76 17.04 13.67
N HIS A 10 2.22 15.94 14.30
CA HIS A 10 1.99 14.53 13.90
C HIS A 10 0.51 14.05 14.02
N GLU A 11 -0.42 14.83 13.49
CA GLU A 11 -1.85 14.63 13.50
C GLU A 11 -2.38 14.88 12.09
N SER A 12 -3.05 13.88 11.53
CA SER A 12 -3.73 13.99 10.23
C SER A 12 -5.10 14.66 10.40
N GLY A 13 -5.58 15.34 9.36
CA GLY A 13 -6.91 15.97 9.39
C GLY A 13 -7.00 17.22 8.54
N THR A 14 -8.15 17.90 8.62
CA THR A 14 -8.40 19.15 7.90
C THR A 14 -8.16 20.34 8.80
N THR A 15 -7.46 21.35 8.30
CA THR A 15 -7.21 22.61 9.00
C THR A 15 -7.25 23.79 8.03
N ALA A 16 -7.08 25.01 8.51
CA ALA A 16 -7.06 26.20 7.67
C ALA A 16 -6.00 27.20 8.13
N ILE A 17 -5.42 27.92 7.17
CA ILE A 17 -4.55 29.06 7.42
C ILE A 17 -5.23 30.32 6.91
N SER A 18 -5.30 31.34 7.76
CA SER A 18 -5.90 32.63 7.43
C SER A 18 -4.90 33.76 7.60
N ALA A 19 -4.89 34.69 6.65
CA ALA A 19 -4.20 35.96 6.75
C ALA A 19 -5.23 37.09 6.79
N THR A 20 -5.09 38.01 7.75
CA THR A 20 -6.00 39.16 7.90
C THR A 20 -5.22 40.46 8.03
N ALA A 21 -5.52 41.42 7.15
CA ALA A 21 -5.08 42.80 7.28
C ALA A 21 -6.15 43.59 8.04
N THR A 22 -5.89 43.95 9.30
CA THR A 22 -6.84 44.67 10.17
C THR A 22 -6.70 46.19 10.14
N GLY A 23 -5.64 46.71 9.50
CA GLY A 23 -5.34 48.13 9.53
C GLY A 23 -3.96 48.47 8.98
N TYR A 24 -3.70 49.77 8.86
CA TYR A 24 -2.39 50.30 8.50
C TYR A 24 -1.50 50.47 9.74
N GLN A 25 -0.20 50.22 9.58
CA GLN A 25 0.76 50.47 10.65
C GLN A 25 0.97 51.98 10.87
N GLN A 26 0.70 52.45 12.10
CA GLN A 26 0.81 53.86 12.48
C GLN A 26 2.19 54.50 12.20
N PRO A 27 3.33 53.82 12.43
CA PRO A 27 4.64 54.37 12.07
C PRO A 27 4.77 54.71 10.57
N HIS A 28 4.23 53.85 9.69
CA HIS A 28 4.26 54.07 8.24
C HIS A 28 3.37 55.25 7.82
N LEU A 29 2.18 55.36 8.41
CA LEU A 29 1.29 56.50 8.17
C LEU A 29 1.92 57.83 8.59
N LYS A 30 2.61 57.86 9.74
CA LYS A 30 3.34 59.03 10.22
C LYS A 30 4.49 59.40 9.28
N ALA A 31 5.30 58.43 8.86
CA ALA A 31 6.40 58.64 7.93
C ALA A 31 5.92 59.21 6.58
N ALA A 32 4.75 58.75 6.11
CA ALA A 32 4.12 59.22 4.88
C ALA A 32 3.38 60.57 5.02
N LYS A 33 3.40 61.21 6.20
CA LYS A 33 2.70 62.48 6.50
C LYS A 33 1.21 62.46 6.13
N VAL A 34 0.57 61.30 6.29
CA VAL A 34 -0.87 61.15 6.02
C VAL A 34 -1.64 62.06 6.97
N LYS A 35 -2.48 62.95 6.42
CA LYS A 35 -3.35 63.83 7.22
C LYS A 35 -4.35 62.94 7.97
N THR A 36 -4.64 63.26 9.23
CA THR A 36 -5.44 62.49 10.20
C THR A 36 -6.88 62.13 9.79
N ARG A 37 -7.34 62.51 8.59
CA ARG A 37 -8.64 62.12 8.00
C ARG A 37 -8.43 61.06 6.91
N TYR A 38 -8.04 59.84 7.29
CA TYR A 38 -8.09 58.69 6.39
C TYR A 38 -9.14 57.71 6.88
N GLU A 39 -9.84 57.06 5.95
CA GLU A 39 -10.80 56.02 6.30
C GLU A 39 -10.06 54.81 6.86
N PRO A 40 -10.46 54.27 8.03
CA PRO A 40 -9.89 53.04 8.56
C PRO A 40 -10.03 51.92 7.52
N LEU A 41 -8.97 51.13 7.35
CA LEU A 41 -9.07 49.92 6.53
C LEU A 41 -10.09 48.99 7.17
N LEU A 42 -11.12 48.61 6.41
CA LEU A 42 -11.98 47.48 6.79
C LEU A 42 -11.14 46.20 6.75
N PRO A 43 -11.24 45.31 7.75
CA PRO A 43 -10.45 44.10 7.75
C PRO A 43 -10.65 43.28 6.47
N VAL A 44 -9.55 42.93 5.81
CA VAL A 44 -9.56 42.06 4.63
C VAL A 44 -8.85 40.77 4.99
N SER A 45 -9.52 39.64 4.74
CA SER A 45 -8.99 38.31 5.06
C SER A 45 -8.93 37.41 3.82
N ALA A 46 -7.96 36.51 3.82
CA ALA A 46 -7.89 35.38 2.90
C ALA A 46 -7.61 34.11 3.70
N THR A 47 -8.27 33.01 3.34
CA THR A 47 -8.14 31.71 4.01
C THR A 47 -7.87 30.64 2.98
N ILE A 48 -6.98 29.70 3.31
CA ILE A 48 -6.76 28.47 2.55
C ILE A 48 -7.00 27.27 3.48
N GLU A 49 -7.72 26.28 2.97
CA GLU A 49 -7.91 25.00 3.66
C GLU A 49 -6.74 24.06 3.32
N LEU A 50 -6.33 23.28 4.31
CA LEU A 50 -5.27 22.29 4.21
C LEU A 50 -5.79 20.93 4.65
N ILE A 51 -5.30 19.89 3.99
CA ILE A 51 -5.48 18.50 4.40
C ILE A 51 -4.10 17.97 4.77
N LEU A 52 -3.94 17.60 6.04
CA LEU A 52 -2.74 17.02 6.61
C LEU A 52 -2.87 15.51 6.51
N VAL A 53 -1.92 14.87 5.82
CA VAL A 53 -1.90 13.42 5.60
C VAL A 53 -0.52 12.88 5.93
N GLU A 54 -0.48 11.61 6.34
CA GLU A 54 0.76 10.84 6.47
C GLU A 54 1.31 10.42 5.09
N ASP A 55 2.59 10.03 5.07
CA ASP A 55 3.20 9.43 3.89
C ASP A 55 2.46 8.16 3.47
N VAL A 56 2.33 7.96 2.16
CA VAL A 56 1.72 6.76 1.58
C VAL A 56 2.39 5.49 2.08
N LYS A 57 1.57 4.48 2.40
CA LYS A 57 1.99 3.15 2.86
C LYS A 57 1.33 2.08 2.01
N VAL A 58 2.00 0.93 1.88
CA VAL A 58 1.49 -0.23 1.15
C VAL A 58 1.54 -1.48 2.02
N ASN A 59 0.52 -2.32 1.91
CA ASN A 59 0.45 -3.60 2.58
C ASN A 59 -0.17 -4.66 1.66
N PRO A 60 0.35 -5.88 1.60
CA PRO A 60 1.62 -6.33 2.17
C PRO A 60 2.84 -5.66 1.48
N THR A 61 3.99 -5.65 2.15
CA THR A 61 5.27 -5.18 1.58
C THR A 61 6.00 -6.25 0.78
N ASP A 62 5.60 -7.52 0.92
CA ASP A 62 6.23 -8.67 0.31
C ASP A 62 5.18 -9.70 -0.08
N VAL A 63 5.17 -10.15 -1.34
CA VAL A 63 4.18 -11.11 -1.87
C VAL A 63 4.82 -12.14 -2.80
N SER A 64 4.61 -13.42 -2.52
CA SER A 64 4.82 -14.50 -3.50
C SER A 64 3.52 -14.80 -4.22
N ILE A 65 3.52 -14.71 -5.55
CA ILE A 65 2.39 -14.94 -6.46
C ILE A 65 2.72 -16.18 -7.30
N TYR A 66 1.82 -17.17 -7.32
CA TYR A 66 1.99 -18.32 -8.20
C TYR A 66 1.79 -17.87 -9.65
N ASN A 67 2.72 -18.25 -10.52
CA ASN A 67 2.74 -17.91 -11.94
C ASN A 67 1.60 -18.60 -12.71
N HIS A 68 0.40 -18.01 -12.64
CA HIS A 68 -0.79 -18.53 -13.29
C HIS A 68 -1.70 -17.37 -13.73
N PRO A 69 -2.29 -17.39 -14.95
CA PRO A 69 -3.06 -16.26 -15.48
C PRO A 69 -4.31 -15.90 -14.66
N ASP A 70 -4.91 -16.88 -13.99
CA ASP A 70 -6.12 -16.68 -13.16
C ASP A 70 -5.83 -16.17 -11.74
N ILE A 71 -4.56 -15.91 -11.41
CA ILE A 71 -4.17 -15.41 -10.09
C ILE A 71 -4.02 -13.90 -10.12
N GLN A 72 -4.46 -13.28 -9.02
CA GLN A 72 -4.15 -11.90 -8.69
C GLN A 72 -3.79 -11.74 -7.21
N ALA A 73 -2.96 -10.74 -6.93
CA ALA A 73 -2.70 -10.26 -5.59
C ALA A 73 -3.20 -8.83 -5.43
N GLU A 74 -3.51 -8.46 -4.20
CA GLU A 74 -3.99 -7.13 -3.82
C GLU A 74 -2.94 -6.48 -2.94
N LEU A 75 -2.58 -5.24 -3.28
CA LEU A 75 -1.79 -4.35 -2.45
C LEU A 75 -2.70 -3.22 -1.96
N PHE A 76 -2.90 -3.15 -0.66
CA PHE A 76 -3.68 -2.11 0.02
C PHE A 76 -2.81 -0.87 0.22
N ILE A 77 -3.24 0.23 -0.41
CA ILE A 77 -2.64 1.55 -0.28
C ILE A 77 -3.34 2.27 0.86
N LYS A 78 -2.57 2.79 1.80
CA LYS A 78 -3.06 3.52 2.98
C LYS A 78 -2.35 4.86 3.08
N GLU A 79 -3.01 5.81 3.73
CA GLU A 79 -2.49 7.19 3.88
C GLU A 79 -2.20 7.86 2.53
N GLY A 80 -1.49 8.98 2.53
CA GLY A 80 -1.21 9.77 1.34
C GLY A 80 -2.40 10.62 0.90
N SER A 81 -2.22 11.29 -0.24
CA SER A 81 -3.18 12.25 -0.80
C SER A 81 -4.37 11.61 -1.52
N GLY A 82 -4.29 10.30 -1.79
CA GLY A 82 -5.22 9.57 -2.65
C GLY A 82 -4.90 9.66 -4.16
N TYR A 83 -3.93 10.47 -4.56
CA TYR A 83 -3.51 10.61 -5.96
C TYR A 83 -2.13 9.98 -6.16
N PHE A 84 -2.13 8.78 -6.74
CA PHE A 84 -0.94 7.96 -6.83
C PHE A 84 -0.52 7.66 -8.27
N PHE A 85 0.80 7.66 -8.50
CA PHE A 85 1.41 7.06 -9.68
C PHE A 85 2.09 5.75 -9.29
N ILE A 86 1.74 4.67 -9.99
CA ILE A 86 2.26 3.33 -9.69
C ILE A 86 3.10 2.84 -10.86
N ASN A 87 4.32 2.42 -10.58
CA ASN A 87 5.22 1.81 -11.55
C ASN A 87 5.94 0.58 -10.95
N THR A 88 6.70 -0.10 -11.79
CA THR A 88 7.46 -1.29 -11.43
C THR A 88 8.95 -1.11 -11.73
N SER A 89 9.82 -1.77 -10.96
CA SER A 89 11.27 -1.72 -11.19
C SER A 89 11.69 -2.41 -12.50
N VAL A 90 10.92 -3.39 -12.97
CA VAL A 90 11.14 -4.13 -14.22
C VAL A 90 9.81 -4.27 -14.96
N ALA A 91 9.85 -4.18 -16.29
CA ALA A 91 8.67 -4.40 -17.13
C ALA A 91 8.39 -5.91 -17.32
N ASN A 92 7.15 -6.25 -17.67
CA ASN A 92 6.72 -7.58 -18.11
C ASN A 92 6.75 -8.73 -17.09
N VAL A 93 7.14 -8.50 -15.83
CA VAL A 93 7.01 -9.52 -14.76
C VAL A 93 5.58 -9.54 -14.22
N VAL A 94 5.00 -8.35 -14.01
CA VAL A 94 3.61 -8.17 -13.54
C VAL A 94 2.91 -7.08 -14.33
N ARG A 95 1.58 -7.16 -14.36
CA ARG A 95 0.70 -6.04 -14.71
C ARG A 95 0.09 -5.50 -13.43
N VAL A 96 0.08 -4.18 -13.27
CA VAL A 96 -0.53 -3.51 -12.12
C VAL A 96 -1.66 -2.60 -12.61
N ALA A 97 -2.81 -2.64 -11.95
CA ALA A 97 -3.90 -1.67 -12.14
C ALA A 97 -4.29 -1.08 -10.78
N HIS A 98 -4.51 0.24 -10.74
CA HIS A 98 -4.94 0.94 -9.55
C HIS A 98 -6.47 1.05 -9.53
N GLU A 99 -7.08 0.58 -8.45
CA GLU A 99 -8.49 0.77 -8.14
C GLU A 99 -8.62 1.88 -7.07
N GLU A 100 -8.68 3.12 -7.54
CA GLU A 100 -8.63 4.34 -6.72
C GLU A 100 -9.68 4.35 -5.60
N MET A 101 -10.93 3.97 -5.90
CA MET A 101 -12.03 3.99 -4.93
C MET A 101 -11.82 3.04 -3.75
N GLN A 102 -11.08 1.96 -3.95
CA GLN A 102 -10.82 0.95 -2.92
C GLN A 102 -9.46 1.14 -2.25
N GLY A 103 -8.59 2.00 -2.81
CA GLY A 103 -7.20 2.11 -2.38
C GLY A 103 -6.43 0.80 -2.61
N ILE A 104 -6.69 0.11 -3.72
CA ILE A 104 -6.09 -1.19 -4.02
C ILE A 104 -5.30 -1.11 -5.32
N ALA A 105 -4.07 -1.62 -5.31
CA ALA A 105 -3.36 -1.97 -6.53
C ALA A 105 -3.47 -3.47 -6.78
N LEU A 106 -4.13 -3.85 -7.87
CA LEU A 106 -4.28 -5.21 -8.34
C LEU A 106 -3.06 -5.62 -9.16
N VAL A 107 -2.47 -6.75 -8.81
CA VAL A 107 -1.23 -7.26 -9.41
C VAL A 107 -1.49 -8.62 -10.03
N TRP A 108 -1.27 -8.73 -11.35
CA TRP A 108 -1.36 -9.98 -12.10
C TRP A 108 0.02 -10.46 -12.55
N PRO A 109 0.35 -11.76 -12.38
CA PRO A 109 1.59 -12.32 -12.88
C PRO A 109 1.56 -12.35 -14.41
N LEU A 110 2.72 -12.07 -15.02
CA LEU A 110 2.93 -12.19 -16.47
C LEU A 110 4.06 -13.16 -16.80
N LEU A 111 5.20 -13.00 -16.13
CA LEU A 111 6.38 -13.84 -16.29
C LEU A 111 7.02 -14.11 -14.92
N PRO A 112 7.69 -15.27 -14.73
CA PRO A 112 8.50 -15.51 -13.55
C PRO A 112 9.55 -14.43 -13.33
N GLY A 113 9.76 -14.05 -12.07
CA GLY A 113 10.78 -13.08 -11.69
C GLY A 113 10.40 -12.26 -10.45
N SER A 114 11.31 -11.40 -10.04
CA SER A 114 11.12 -10.47 -8.92
C SER A 114 10.98 -9.05 -9.43
N VAL A 115 10.05 -8.30 -8.85
CA VAL A 115 9.76 -6.92 -9.22
C VAL A 115 9.30 -6.12 -8.01
N THR A 116 9.76 -4.88 -7.92
CA THR A 116 9.33 -3.95 -6.89
C THR A 116 8.21 -3.08 -7.47
N VAL A 117 7.03 -3.11 -6.85
CA VAL A 117 5.96 -2.15 -7.13
C VAL A 117 6.21 -0.92 -6.27
N MET A 118 6.25 0.26 -6.91
CA MET A 118 6.50 1.53 -6.24
C MET A 118 5.28 2.45 -6.43
N ILE A 119 4.79 2.99 -5.31
CA ILE A 119 3.63 3.87 -5.26
C ILE A 119 4.12 5.26 -4.88
N HIS A 120 4.04 6.18 -5.83
CA HIS A 120 4.43 7.57 -5.68
C HIS A 120 3.20 8.43 -5.38
N ASP A 121 3.26 9.21 -4.30
CA ASP A 121 2.27 10.25 -4.04
C ASP A 121 2.58 11.48 -4.89
N LEU A 122 1.59 11.92 -5.68
CA LEU A 122 1.76 13.02 -6.63
C LEU A 122 1.54 14.41 -6.01
N CYS A 123 0.88 14.48 -4.85
CA CYS A 123 0.48 15.74 -4.22
C CYS A 123 1.32 16.07 -2.97
N LEU A 124 2.08 15.10 -2.45
CA LEU A 124 3.02 15.32 -1.37
C LEU A 124 4.41 15.69 -1.89
N ALA A 125 5.06 16.66 -1.24
CA ALA A 125 6.35 17.15 -1.66
C ALA A 125 7.47 16.16 -1.28
N PHE A 126 8.04 15.49 -2.27
CA PHE A 126 9.23 14.64 -2.16
C PHE A 126 9.18 13.44 -1.18
N PRO A 127 8.04 12.74 -0.96
CA PRO A 127 8.09 11.50 -0.18
C PRO A 127 8.82 10.40 -0.96
N ALA A 128 9.49 9.51 -0.23
CA ALA A 128 9.94 8.25 -0.80
C ALA A 128 8.70 7.42 -1.19
N PRO A 129 8.72 6.67 -2.32
CA PRO A 129 7.59 5.84 -2.69
C PRO A 129 7.39 4.71 -1.68
N ALA A 130 6.13 4.35 -1.42
CA ALA A 130 5.83 3.08 -0.75
C ALA A 130 6.20 1.92 -1.66
N LYS A 131 6.82 0.87 -1.11
CA LYS A 131 7.38 -0.23 -1.90
C LYS A 131 6.80 -1.57 -1.47
N ALA A 132 6.46 -2.40 -2.44
CA ALA A 132 6.13 -3.80 -2.24
C ALA A 132 6.99 -4.69 -3.16
N GLU A 133 7.67 -5.67 -2.59
CA GLU A 133 8.45 -6.67 -3.32
C GLU A 133 7.55 -7.83 -3.75
N ILE A 134 7.47 -8.06 -5.05
CA ILE A 134 6.63 -9.09 -5.65
C ILE A 134 7.53 -10.16 -6.28
N TYR A 135 7.23 -11.41 -5.96
CA TYR A 135 7.90 -12.59 -6.49
C TYR A 135 6.86 -13.40 -7.28
N VAL A 136 7.01 -13.43 -8.60
CA VAL A 136 6.21 -14.32 -9.46
C VAL A 136 7.02 -15.59 -9.65
N SER A 137 6.53 -16.69 -9.08
CA SER A 137 7.29 -17.95 -9.04
C SER A 137 6.46 -19.15 -9.45
N ASP A 138 7.15 -20.13 -10.02
CA ASP A 138 6.60 -21.47 -10.28
C ASP A 138 6.68 -22.35 -9.01
N ILE A 139 6.08 -23.54 -9.08
CA ILE A 139 6.21 -24.54 -8.01
C ILE A 139 7.60 -25.14 -8.05
N GLN A 140 8.38 -24.94 -6.99
CA GLN A 140 9.71 -25.53 -6.86
C GLN A 140 9.71 -26.81 -6.01
N GLU A 141 8.99 -26.80 -4.88
CA GLU A 141 9.07 -27.89 -3.92
C GLU A 141 7.73 -28.13 -3.19
N LEU A 142 7.46 -29.39 -2.90
CA LEU A 142 6.26 -29.86 -2.21
C LEU A 142 6.66 -30.55 -0.91
N TYR A 143 6.09 -30.09 0.20
CA TYR A 143 6.25 -30.74 1.50
C TYR A 143 4.92 -31.28 1.98
N VAL A 144 4.93 -32.54 2.42
CA VAL A 144 3.83 -33.13 3.19
C VAL A 144 4.37 -33.41 4.60
N ARG A 145 3.75 -32.79 5.61
CA ARG A 145 4.13 -32.97 7.01
C ARG A 145 2.98 -33.59 7.79
N VAL A 146 3.22 -34.75 8.37
CA VAL A 146 2.33 -35.44 9.31
C VAL A 146 3.18 -35.94 10.48
N VAL A 147 2.56 -36.25 11.62
CA VAL A 147 3.26 -36.92 12.72
C VAL A 147 3.70 -38.32 12.28
N ASP A 148 4.87 -38.76 12.74
CA ASP A 148 5.52 -40.00 12.29
C ASP A 148 4.75 -41.27 12.67
N LYS A 149 4.10 -41.27 13.83
CA LYS A 149 3.35 -42.42 14.36
C LYS A 149 1.93 -42.02 14.70
N VAL A 150 0.98 -42.79 14.21
CA VAL A 150 -0.46 -42.61 14.44
C VAL A 150 -0.99 -43.89 15.06
N GLU A 151 -1.66 -43.77 16.21
CA GLU A 151 -2.36 -44.89 16.83
C GLU A 151 -3.54 -45.34 15.97
N ILE A 152 -3.77 -46.65 15.87
CA ILE A 152 -4.87 -47.22 15.08
C ILE A 152 -6.22 -46.64 15.56
N GLY A 153 -7.06 -46.23 14.62
CA GLY A 153 -8.36 -45.62 14.90
C GLY A 153 -8.32 -44.14 15.28
N LYS A 154 -7.14 -43.52 15.37
CA LYS A 154 -6.98 -42.07 15.54
C LYS A 154 -6.82 -41.36 14.21
N THR A 155 -7.13 -40.06 14.21
CA THR A 155 -6.93 -39.17 13.06
C THR A 155 -5.85 -38.15 13.36
N VAL A 156 -5.10 -37.77 12.34
CA VAL A 156 -4.06 -36.74 12.42
C VAL A 156 -4.15 -35.80 11.23
N LYS A 157 -3.66 -34.57 11.40
CA LYS A 157 -3.62 -33.58 10.32
C LYS A 157 -2.32 -33.72 9.53
N ALA A 158 -2.45 -33.88 8.22
CA ALA A 158 -1.36 -33.72 7.28
C ALA A 158 -1.37 -32.29 6.73
N TYR A 159 -0.21 -31.63 6.72
CA TYR A 159 -0.04 -30.30 6.16
C TYR A 159 0.65 -30.41 4.82
N VAL A 160 0.13 -29.72 3.81
CA VAL A 160 0.79 -29.55 2.51
C VAL A 160 1.32 -28.13 2.41
N ARG A 161 2.59 -28.00 2.05
CA ARG A 161 3.20 -26.71 1.69
C ARG A 161 3.75 -26.82 0.28
N VAL A 162 3.41 -25.83 -0.53
CA VAL A 162 3.99 -25.62 -1.86
C VAL A 162 4.92 -24.43 -1.73
N LEU A 163 6.18 -24.62 -2.06
CA LEU A 163 7.21 -23.60 -1.95
C LEU A 163 7.64 -23.11 -3.33
N ASP A 164 7.94 -21.82 -3.40
CA ASP A 164 8.64 -21.20 -4.52
C ASP A 164 10.14 -21.51 -4.50
N ASP A 165 10.83 -21.03 -5.52
CA ASP A 165 12.29 -21.12 -5.71
C ASP A 165 13.10 -20.49 -4.57
N SER A 166 12.53 -19.48 -3.91
CA SER A 166 13.07 -18.83 -2.71
C SER A 166 12.72 -19.56 -1.40
N LYS A 167 12.13 -20.76 -1.47
CA LYS A 167 11.66 -21.56 -0.32
C LYS A 167 10.55 -20.88 0.50
N LYS A 168 9.89 -19.85 -0.03
CA LYS A 168 8.72 -19.23 0.61
C LYS A 168 7.46 -20.01 0.25
N PRO A 169 6.53 -20.19 1.19
CA PRO A 169 5.28 -20.90 0.92
C PRO A 169 4.30 -20.05 0.13
N PHE A 170 3.65 -20.64 -0.86
CA PHE A 170 2.48 -20.04 -1.50
C PHE A 170 1.29 -19.99 -0.54
N LEU A 171 0.44 -18.97 -0.72
CA LEU A 171 -0.82 -18.88 -0.02
C LEU A 171 -1.75 -20.02 -0.42
N ALA A 172 -2.47 -20.59 0.55
CA ALA A 172 -3.38 -21.72 0.33
C ALA A 172 -4.47 -21.41 -0.71
N LYS A 173 -4.85 -20.14 -0.89
CA LYS A 173 -5.82 -19.71 -1.91
C LYS A 173 -5.39 -20.06 -3.34
N TYR A 174 -4.10 -20.24 -3.60
CA TYR A 174 -3.59 -20.60 -4.93
C TYR A 174 -3.66 -22.11 -5.21
N PHE A 175 -3.88 -22.95 -4.19
CA PHE A 175 -3.83 -24.41 -4.36
C PHE A 175 -4.93 -24.93 -5.29
N THR A 176 -6.03 -24.18 -5.42
CA THR A 176 -7.16 -24.51 -6.31
C THR A 176 -6.77 -24.55 -7.79
N VAL A 177 -5.70 -23.85 -8.19
CA VAL A 177 -5.20 -23.80 -9.57
C VAL A 177 -3.86 -24.52 -9.77
N MET A 178 -3.39 -25.26 -8.76
CA MET A 178 -2.12 -25.98 -8.80
C MET A 178 -2.25 -27.49 -9.11
N ASP A 179 -3.46 -27.98 -9.43
CA ASP A 179 -3.78 -29.41 -9.64
C ASP A 179 -3.15 -30.35 -8.59
N LEU A 180 -3.11 -29.91 -7.33
CA LEU A 180 -2.51 -30.68 -6.24
C LEU A 180 -3.36 -31.90 -5.89
N LYS A 181 -2.78 -33.09 -6.00
CA LYS A 181 -3.46 -34.36 -5.71
C LYS A 181 -2.77 -35.08 -4.56
N LEU A 182 -3.42 -35.09 -3.40
CA LEU A 182 -3.01 -35.95 -2.29
C LEU A 182 -3.57 -37.36 -2.50
N ARG A 183 -2.71 -38.37 -2.35
CA ARG A 183 -3.09 -39.78 -2.50
C ARG A 183 -2.52 -40.60 -1.35
N ALA A 184 -3.32 -41.50 -0.80
CA ALA A 184 -2.82 -42.54 0.07
C ALA A 184 -2.09 -43.59 -0.77
N ALA A 185 -0.90 -44.02 -0.34
CA ALA A 185 -0.14 -45.05 -1.04
C ALA A 185 -0.76 -46.46 -0.90
N SER A 186 -1.68 -46.66 0.06
CA SER A 186 -2.36 -47.93 0.28
C SER A 186 -3.74 -47.74 0.91
N GLN A 187 -4.53 -48.81 0.95
CA GLN A 187 -5.89 -48.82 1.48
C GLN A 187 -5.97 -48.75 3.01
N ILE A 188 -4.83 -48.80 3.72
CA ILE A 188 -4.82 -48.78 5.19
C ILE A 188 -4.96 -47.36 5.76
N VAL A 189 -4.88 -46.33 4.92
CA VAL A 189 -5.08 -44.92 5.28
C VAL A 189 -6.03 -44.29 4.28
N SER A 190 -6.96 -43.48 4.78
CA SER A 190 -7.82 -42.62 3.96
C SER A 190 -7.46 -41.16 4.20
N LEU A 191 -7.47 -40.36 3.12
CA LEU A 191 -7.27 -38.91 3.20
C LEU A 191 -8.62 -38.22 3.05
N VAL A 192 -8.98 -37.41 4.04
CA VAL A 192 -10.22 -36.62 4.03
C VAL A 192 -9.83 -35.14 4.01
N PRO A 193 -10.31 -34.34 3.05
CA PRO A 193 -10.10 -32.89 3.04
C PRO A 193 -10.65 -32.26 4.33
N LEU A 194 -9.87 -31.38 4.95
CA LEU A 194 -10.37 -30.55 6.04
C LEU A 194 -11.07 -29.33 5.42
N SER A 195 -12.35 -29.16 5.75
CA SER A 195 -13.16 -27.99 5.42
C SER A 195 -12.60 -26.71 6.03
#